data_AF-A0A174KVW4-F1
#
_entry.id   AF-A0A174KVW4-F1
#
_cell.length_a   1.000
_cell.length_b   1.000
_cell.length_c   1.000
_cell.angle_alpha   90.00
_cell.angle_beta   90.00
_cell.angle_gamma   90.00
#
_symmetry.space_group_name_H-M   'P 1'
#
loop_
_entity.id
_entity.type
_entity.pdbx_description
1 polymer ?
#
loop_
_entity_poly.entity_id
_entity_poly.type
_entity_poly.pdbx_seq_one_letter_code
_entity_poly.pdbx_strand_id
1 'polypeptide(L)'
;MLKESLEVFKEQLDKHGDKLILDNYTPADGTYLIIGTDKDEFYIKDEPIKVKFDKKNRKLNLSEVKLKDIRIYDYNSTLITMNKPIDGKKIIHSNNYLSFFIKKDKFPTANDKDKKLTNEIIDGYYEILANPYLKYKSGKPKEIYKEVEEEIGEVNIELLNKIKEWIKENIFDLGSEYPGKDYLKIFFEYPIEDYQRENKRYIIPNIYNKNDYNEKIDNVLYGLPNDNMGLNSKKPYLENKTRKVKVPYLIDSNEVLLQKKFFDYLMNFTAEGKLNVYIDDEEIDPKKNGELPDQGFTGSFFRIKKGMELEIQNYDKIVGYSDVLNKELVFENVLGVKESADDGFEYGSFRKKVDIQKILDNIFFSKFLINNYFTDAGDISIKDNNQKKNLLISREAIFNWLYKDGLKENKKSNEIGYLLGKVSVSLVKGSIENGYIQKASKQFNLRCAFKGYFEGGKSMADIIKDVKDNLRNKVNAEKVTESISEDNEYYFAIGQLVSYFISKSKGLKRPYHLVRPFINTNNNEVIKNNLSKLYKKYSYDPKLYSPRFRNLYAMVLSYTPENKVNQDMIMAGFLHSSLIYESNEDEIIENMEVQGNE
;
A
#
# COMPACT_ATOMS: atom_id res chain seq x y z
N MET A 1 -1.31 19.30 11.89
CA MET A 1 -0.72 18.06 11.36
C MET A 1 0.74 18.23 10.97
N LEU A 2 1.11 18.75 9.78
CA LEU A 2 2.55 18.83 9.42
C LEU A 2 3.37 19.62 10.44
N LYS A 3 2.88 20.79 10.87
CA LYS A 3 3.54 21.61 11.90
C LYS A 3 3.70 20.86 13.24
N GLU A 4 2.65 20.23 13.74
CA GLU A 4 2.69 19.38 14.95
C GLU A 4 3.72 18.24 14.78
N SER A 5 3.76 17.58 13.62
CA SER A 5 4.75 16.54 13.35
C SER A 5 6.19 17.07 13.28
N LEU A 6 6.38 18.32 12.84
CA LEU A 6 7.69 18.98 12.86
C LEU A 6 8.16 19.28 14.29
N GLU A 7 7.25 19.58 15.21
CA GLU A 7 7.58 19.81 16.62
C GLU A 7 8.14 18.52 17.25
N VAL A 8 7.45 17.38 17.06
CA VAL A 8 7.91 16.05 17.52
C VAL A 8 9.25 15.68 16.87
N PHE A 9 9.37 15.87 15.56
CA PHE A 9 10.63 15.61 14.86
C PHE A 9 11.77 16.49 15.37
N LYS A 10 11.51 17.77 15.67
CA LYS A 10 12.51 18.69 16.20
C LYS A 10 13.05 18.21 17.54
N GLU A 11 12.19 17.74 18.44
CA GLU A 11 12.64 17.19 19.72
C GLU A 11 13.54 15.95 19.55
N GLN A 12 13.22 15.08 18.59
CA GLN A 12 14.08 13.93 18.27
C GLN A 12 15.40 14.37 17.63
N LEU A 13 15.35 15.36 16.74
CA LEU A 13 16.53 15.92 16.08
C LEU A 13 17.46 16.61 17.08
N ASP A 14 16.92 17.33 18.06
CA ASP A 14 17.71 17.98 19.12
C ASP A 14 18.42 16.95 20.03
N LYS A 15 17.81 15.77 20.24
CA LYS A 15 18.38 14.66 21.02
C LYS A 15 19.45 13.87 20.26
N HIS A 16 19.24 13.59 18.98
CA HIS A 16 20.06 12.66 18.20
C HIS A 16 20.96 13.32 17.14
N GLY A 17 20.73 14.60 16.84
CA GLY A 17 21.38 15.33 15.77
C GLY A 17 21.08 14.73 14.39
N ASP A 18 21.93 15.09 13.41
CA ASP A 18 21.74 14.64 12.02
C ASP A 18 21.88 13.12 11.83
N LYS A 19 22.39 12.38 12.82
CA LYS A 19 22.41 10.90 12.81
C LYS A 19 21.01 10.31 12.64
N LEU A 20 19.97 10.99 13.15
CA LEU A 20 18.57 10.60 12.98
C LEU A 20 18.21 10.39 11.50
N ILE A 21 18.81 11.17 10.60
CA ILE A 21 18.61 11.07 9.15
C ILE A 21 19.71 10.21 8.51
N LEU A 22 20.96 10.45 8.90
CA LEU A 22 22.12 9.87 8.22
C LEU A 22 22.24 8.36 8.42
N ASP A 23 21.89 7.83 9.59
CA ASP A 23 22.05 6.40 9.89
C ASP A 23 21.20 5.51 8.97
N ASN A 24 20.08 6.03 8.45
CA ASN A 24 19.21 5.33 7.51
C ASN A 24 19.23 5.92 6.08
N TYR A 25 20.09 6.90 5.82
CA TYR A 25 20.25 7.49 4.49
C TYR A 25 20.67 6.40 3.49
N THR A 26 20.02 6.40 2.32
CA THR A 26 20.29 5.44 1.25
C THR A 26 20.90 6.15 0.04
N PRO A 27 22.24 6.14 -0.12
CA PRO A 27 22.91 6.71 -1.27
C PRO A 27 22.47 6.03 -2.58
N ALA A 28 22.56 6.75 -3.70
CA ALA A 28 22.22 6.21 -5.01
C ALA A 28 23.22 5.14 -5.47
N ASP A 29 22.76 4.15 -6.25
CA ASP A 29 23.62 3.14 -6.87
C ASP A 29 24.75 3.79 -7.69
N GLY A 30 25.98 3.28 -7.55
CA GLY A 30 27.11 3.81 -8.28
C GLY A 30 28.49 3.33 -7.82
N THR A 31 29.52 3.89 -8.46
CA THR A 31 30.92 3.84 -8.03
C THR A 31 31.25 5.11 -7.25
N TYR A 32 31.77 4.97 -6.04
CA TYR A 32 32.14 6.06 -5.15
C TYR A 32 33.67 6.03 -4.97
N LEU A 33 34.32 7.17 -5.21
CA LEU A 33 35.76 7.34 -5.08
C LEU A 33 36.05 8.36 -3.97
N ILE A 34 37.01 8.05 -3.10
CA ILE A 34 37.51 8.95 -2.07
C ILE A 34 38.93 9.37 -2.48
N ILE A 35 39.13 10.68 -2.59
CA ILE A 35 40.39 11.30 -2.99
C ILE A 35 41.06 11.84 -1.72
N GLY A 36 42.16 11.21 -1.34
CA GLY A 36 43.01 11.67 -0.25
C GLY A 36 43.92 12.81 -0.71
N THR A 37 44.50 13.51 0.25
CA THR A 37 45.53 14.52 0.02
C THR A 37 46.80 14.14 0.78
N ASP A 38 47.94 14.04 0.11
CA ASP A 38 49.26 13.88 0.75
C ASP A 38 50.24 14.88 0.14
N LYS A 39 50.93 15.66 0.98
CA LYS A 39 51.89 16.71 0.57
C LYS A 39 51.40 17.58 -0.60
N ASP A 40 50.14 18.01 -0.52
CA ASP A 40 49.46 18.80 -1.55
C ASP A 40 49.18 18.10 -2.89
N GLU A 41 49.36 16.78 -3.00
CA GLU A 41 48.93 16.01 -4.16
C GLU A 41 47.67 15.18 -3.83
N PHE A 42 46.77 15.09 -4.81
CA PHE A 42 45.55 14.31 -4.71
C PHE A 42 45.77 12.90 -5.25
N TYR A 43 45.35 11.90 -4.48
CA TYR A 43 45.44 10.49 -4.87
C TYR A 43 44.15 9.75 -4.51
N ILE A 44 43.83 8.69 -5.26
CA ILE A 44 42.70 7.82 -4.94
C ILE A 44 43.09 6.99 -3.71
N LYS A 45 42.43 7.24 -2.57
CA LYS A 45 42.85 6.73 -1.26
C LYS A 45 42.61 5.23 -1.08
N ASP A 46 41.47 4.76 -1.57
CA ASP A 46 40.97 3.40 -1.37
C ASP A 46 40.46 2.81 -2.68
N GLU A 47 40.23 1.49 -2.68
CA GLU A 47 39.53 0.84 -3.79
C GLU A 47 38.13 1.46 -4.02
N PRO A 48 37.68 1.56 -5.28
CA PRO A 48 36.38 2.10 -5.62
C PRO A 48 35.23 1.41 -4.88
N ILE A 49 34.43 2.19 -4.17
CA ILE A 49 33.32 1.66 -3.38
C ILE A 49 32.10 1.49 -4.28
N LYS A 50 31.67 0.24 -4.50
CA LYS A 50 30.47 -0.07 -5.27
C LYS A 50 29.24 -0.06 -4.37
N VAL A 51 28.45 1.01 -4.43
CA VAL A 51 27.18 1.13 -3.73
C VAL A 51 26.08 0.52 -4.59
N LYS A 52 25.37 -0.47 -4.06
CA LYS A 52 24.18 -1.07 -4.66
C LYS A 52 23.11 -1.33 -3.61
N PHE A 53 21.89 -0.89 -3.89
CA PHE A 53 20.72 -1.17 -3.08
C PHE A 53 20.00 -2.43 -3.56
N ASP A 54 19.97 -3.46 -2.70
CA ASP A 54 19.18 -4.66 -2.95
C ASP A 54 17.70 -4.34 -2.68
N LYS A 55 16.90 -4.23 -3.74
CA LYS A 55 15.46 -3.95 -3.63
C LYS A 55 14.66 -5.06 -2.96
N LYS A 56 15.12 -6.32 -3.02
CA LYS A 56 14.43 -7.47 -2.43
C LYS A 56 14.64 -7.48 -0.92
N ASN A 57 15.88 -7.31 -0.48
CA ASN A 57 16.24 -7.33 0.94
C ASN A 57 16.19 -5.94 1.61
N ARG A 58 16.02 -4.88 0.82
CA ARG A 58 16.00 -3.46 1.21
C ARG A 58 17.22 -3.05 2.02
N LYS A 59 18.41 -3.44 1.56
CA LYS A 59 19.70 -3.18 2.22
C LYS A 59 20.77 -2.81 1.22
N LEU A 60 21.75 -2.05 1.68
CA LEU A 60 22.97 -1.75 0.93
C LEU A 60 23.96 -2.92 1.05
N ASN A 61 24.78 -3.09 0.02
CA ASN A 61 25.81 -4.14 -0.07
C ASN A 61 27.12 -3.81 0.68
N LEU A 62 27.10 -2.86 1.62
CA LEU A 62 28.27 -2.35 2.32
C LEU A 62 28.12 -2.52 3.83
N SER A 63 29.25 -2.57 4.54
CA SER A 63 29.27 -2.55 6.01
C SER A 63 28.93 -1.16 6.55
N GLU A 64 28.37 -1.10 7.76
CA GLU A 64 28.00 0.18 8.40
C GLU A 64 29.19 1.13 8.57
N VAL A 65 30.39 0.59 8.83
CA VAL A 65 31.62 1.40 8.94
C VAL A 65 31.90 2.16 7.64
N LYS A 66 31.80 1.49 6.48
CA LYS A 66 32.01 2.14 5.18
C LYS A 66 30.85 3.08 4.81
N LEU A 67 29.64 2.76 5.25
CA LEU A 67 28.45 3.57 4.95
C LEU A 67 28.45 4.91 5.67
N LYS A 68 28.96 4.97 6.90
CA LYS A 68 28.91 6.18 7.74
C LYS A 68 29.50 7.40 7.01
N ASP A 69 30.72 7.29 6.52
CA ASP A 69 31.41 8.41 5.88
C ASP A 69 30.80 8.75 4.52
N ILE A 70 30.45 7.73 3.73
CA ILE A 70 29.78 7.90 2.43
C ILE A 70 28.44 8.63 2.58
N ARG A 71 27.63 8.26 3.58
CA ARG A 71 26.32 8.88 3.80
C ARG A 71 26.47 10.36 4.13
N ILE A 72 27.44 10.72 4.95
CA ILE A 72 27.70 12.11 5.33
C ILE A 72 28.12 12.94 4.12
N TYR A 73 29.11 12.47 3.36
CA TYR A 73 29.56 13.19 2.17
C TYR A 73 28.44 13.27 1.11
N ASP A 74 27.75 12.16 0.84
CA ASP A 74 26.72 12.11 -0.20
C ASP A 74 25.51 12.99 0.12
N TYR A 75 25.04 12.97 1.38
CA TYR A 75 23.93 13.78 1.84
C TYR A 75 24.24 15.28 1.73
N ASN A 76 25.46 15.70 2.09
CA ASN A 76 25.87 17.11 2.02
C ASN A 76 26.21 17.58 0.60
N SER A 77 26.38 16.67 -0.36
CA SER A 77 26.73 17.02 -1.73
C SER A 77 25.56 16.95 -2.72
N THR A 78 24.38 16.54 -2.26
CA THR A 78 23.21 16.30 -3.11
C THR A 78 22.43 17.59 -3.41
N LEU A 79 21.92 17.72 -4.63
CA LEU A 79 20.99 18.80 -5.02
C LEU A 79 19.61 18.61 -4.34
N ILE A 80 18.93 19.70 -3.97
CA ILE A 80 17.56 19.61 -3.42
C ILE A 80 16.63 18.99 -4.47
N THR A 81 16.75 19.44 -5.72
CA THR A 81 16.05 18.86 -6.87
C THR A 81 16.88 19.05 -8.13
N MET A 82 16.61 18.24 -9.16
CA MET A 82 17.16 18.42 -10.51
C MET A 82 16.69 19.71 -11.20
N ASN A 83 15.75 20.46 -10.61
CA ASN A 83 15.31 21.76 -11.11
C ASN A 83 16.07 22.93 -10.48
N LYS A 84 16.92 22.66 -9.48
CA LYS A 84 17.79 23.66 -8.85
C LYS A 84 19.28 23.27 -8.99
N PRO A 85 19.76 22.91 -10.20
CA PRO A 85 21.13 22.44 -10.39
C PRO A 85 22.14 23.59 -10.26
N ILE A 86 23.40 23.29 -9.92
CA ILE A 86 24.51 24.24 -10.12
C ILE A 86 24.86 24.29 -11.61
N ASP A 87 25.09 23.13 -12.23
CA ASP A 87 25.25 23.01 -13.68
C ASP A 87 23.90 23.17 -14.40
N GLY A 88 23.72 24.29 -15.11
CA GLY A 88 22.50 24.57 -15.88
C GLY A 88 22.15 23.52 -16.94
N LYS A 89 23.14 22.75 -17.43
CA LYS A 89 22.92 21.64 -18.39
C LYS A 89 22.47 20.34 -17.71
N LYS A 90 22.49 20.26 -16.37
CA LYS A 90 22.06 19.10 -15.56
C LYS A 90 22.83 17.83 -15.90
N ILE A 91 24.13 17.95 -16.11
CA ILE A 91 25.06 16.82 -16.30
C ILE A 91 25.79 16.54 -14.97
N ILE A 92 26.28 17.59 -14.33
CA ILE A 92 26.91 17.51 -13.00
C ILE A 92 25.82 17.69 -11.94
N HIS A 93 25.76 16.74 -11.00
CA HIS A 93 24.66 16.57 -10.04
C HIS A 93 25.07 16.82 -8.58
N SER A 94 26.30 17.27 -8.33
CA SER A 94 26.77 17.70 -7.01
C SER A 94 26.48 19.18 -6.78
N ASN A 95 26.52 19.61 -5.53
CA ASN A 95 26.17 20.96 -5.13
C ASN A 95 27.36 21.83 -4.66
N ASN A 96 28.56 21.23 -4.51
CA ASN A 96 29.76 21.87 -3.96
C ASN A 96 31.03 21.43 -4.71
N TYR A 97 32.15 22.12 -4.47
CA TYR A 97 33.42 21.83 -5.15
C TYR A 97 34.17 20.62 -4.56
N LEU A 98 33.88 20.23 -3.31
CA LEU A 98 34.48 19.06 -2.65
C LEU A 98 33.93 17.72 -3.18
N SER A 99 33.01 17.76 -4.15
CA SER A 99 32.39 16.57 -4.71
C SER A 99 32.02 16.73 -6.18
N PHE A 100 32.06 15.61 -6.90
CA PHE A 100 31.70 15.58 -8.32
C PHE A 100 30.80 14.40 -8.62
N PHE A 101 29.51 14.66 -8.90
CA PHE A 101 28.52 13.63 -9.19
C PHE A 101 28.12 13.65 -10.64
N ILE A 102 28.19 12.49 -11.31
CA ILE A 102 27.78 12.34 -12.70
C ILE A 102 27.18 10.96 -12.92
N LYS A 103 26.18 10.84 -13.81
CA LYS A 103 25.77 9.52 -14.30
C LYS A 103 26.71 9.07 -15.40
N LYS A 104 27.18 7.82 -15.34
CA LYS A 104 28.19 7.30 -16.28
C LYS A 104 27.75 7.34 -17.74
N ASP A 105 26.45 7.32 -18.01
CA ASP A 105 25.88 7.47 -19.35
C ASP A 105 25.98 8.90 -19.92
N LYS A 106 26.51 9.85 -19.14
CA LYS A 106 26.80 11.23 -19.56
C LYS A 106 28.24 11.45 -20.00
N PHE A 107 29.11 10.46 -19.90
CA PHE A 107 30.43 10.53 -20.52
C PHE A 107 30.35 10.45 -22.05
N PRO A 108 31.21 11.20 -22.77
CA PRO A 108 31.27 11.13 -24.23
C PRO A 108 31.65 9.73 -24.69
N THR A 109 31.03 9.28 -25.78
CA THR A 109 31.43 8.05 -26.49
C THR A 109 31.78 8.40 -27.92
N ALA A 110 32.44 7.50 -28.65
CA ALA A 110 32.85 7.71 -30.04
C ALA A 110 31.68 8.16 -30.97
N ASN A 111 30.43 7.79 -30.63
CA ASN A 111 29.25 7.98 -31.47
C ASN A 111 28.21 8.96 -30.91
N ASP A 112 28.42 9.56 -29.73
CA ASP A 112 27.41 10.39 -29.05
C ASP A 112 28.11 11.50 -28.24
N LYS A 113 28.32 12.66 -28.88
CA LYS A 113 28.98 13.83 -28.27
C LYS A 113 28.00 14.91 -27.80
N ASP A 114 26.83 15.00 -28.41
CA ASP A 114 25.86 16.03 -28.07
C ASP A 114 25.13 15.66 -26.77
N LYS A 115 25.16 16.57 -25.78
CA LYS A 115 24.60 16.42 -24.40
C LYS A 115 25.43 15.55 -23.43
N LYS A 116 26.72 15.42 -23.67
CA LYS A 116 27.69 14.75 -22.77
C LYS A 116 28.55 15.75 -22.00
N LEU A 117 29.30 15.24 -21.02
CA LEU A 117 30.28 16.01 -20.28
C LEU A 117 31.37 16.52 -21.23
N THR A 118 31.72 17.80 -21.11
CA THR A 118 32.85 18.44 -21.79
C THR A 118 33.60 19.34 -20.80
N ASN A 119 34.83 19.72 -21.14
CA ASN A 119 35.61 20.63 -20.30
C ASN A 119 34.91 21.97 -20.08
N GLU A 120 34.17 22.50 -21.06
CA GLU A 120 33.41 23.74 -20.92
C GLU A 120 32.29 23.62 -19.88
N ILE A 121 31.71 22.42 -19.72
CA ILE A 121 30.67 22.17 -18.71
C ILE A 121 31.30 22.11 -17.32
N ILE A 122 32.46 21.47 -17.20
CA ILE A 122 33.24 21.43 -15.94
C ILE A 122 33.65 22.86 -15.56
N ASP A 123 34.22 23.60 -16.51
CA ASP A 123 34.65 24.99 -16.31
C ASP A 123 33.49 25.87 -15.85
N GLY A 124 32.33 25.82 -16.53
CA GLY A 124 31.14 26.59 -16.14
C GLY A 124 30.55 26.17 -14.79
N TYR A 125 30.61 24.89 -14.42
CA TYR A 125 30.19 24.42 -13.09
C TYR A 125 31.07 25.02 -11.98
N TYR A 126 32.38 24.92 -12.13
CA TYR A 126 33.33 25.48 -11.15
C TYR A 126 33.34 27.02 -11.16
N GLU A 127 33.06 27.67 -12.28
CA GLU A 127 32.91 29.14 -12.36
C GLU A 127 31.74 29.61 -11.48
N ILE A 128 30.60 28.92 -11.53
CA ILE A 128 29.45 29.23 -10.67
C ILE A 128 29.76 28.96 -9.19
N LEU A 129 30.50 27.90 -8.88
CA LEU A 129 30.90 27.62 -7.50
C LEU A 129 31.90 28.64 -6.96
N ALA A 130 32.85 29.08 -7.78
CA ALA A 130 33.82 30.12 -7.43
C ALA A 130 33.15 31.49 -7.24
N ASN A 131 32.10 31.77 -8.02
CA ASN A 131 31.33 33.01 -7.92
C ASN A 131 29.81 32.73 -7.96
N PRO A 132 29.19 32.41 -6.81
CA PRO A 132 27.76 32.09 -6.77
C PRO A 132 26.84 33.24 -7.21
N TYR A 133 27.31 34.49 -7.22
CA TYR A 133 26.58 35.63 -7.79
C TYR A 133 26.29 35.49 -9.29
N LEU A 134 27.02 34.62 -10.02
CA LEU A 134 26.69 34.27 -11.41
C LEU A 134 25.35 33.54 -11.52
N LYS A 135 24.95 32.81 -10.47
CA LYS A 135 23.65 32.16 -10.39
C LYS A 135 22.63 33.05 -9.68
N TYR A 136 23.03 33.69 -8.58
CA TYR A 136 22.18 34.57 -7.77
C TYR A 136 22.39 36.05 -8.14
N LYS A 137 22.06 36.41 -9.39
CA LYS A 137 22.48 37.67 -10.02
C LYS A 137 21.86 38.94 -9.44
N SER A 138 20.57 38.89 -9.08
CA SER A 138 19.83 40.09 -8.68
C SER A 138 18.60 39.76 -7.82
N GLY A 139 18.07 40.78 -7.15
CA GLY A 139 16.87 40.68 -6.31
C GLY A 139 17.09 39.81 -5.06
N LYS A 140 16.00 39.23 -4.57
CA LYS A 140 15.96 38.42 -3.34
C LYS A 140 17.01 37.28 -3.32
N PRO A 141 17.23 36.50 -4.39
CA PRO A 141 18.27 35.45 -4.39
C PRO A 141 19.67 35.98 -4.04
N LYS A 142 20.02 37.18 -4.52
CA LYS A 142 21.32 37.80 -4.26
C LYS A 142 21.47 38.21 -2.79
N GLU A 143 20.43 38.81 -2.23
CA GLU A 143 20.40 39.22 -0.82
C GLU A 143 20.55 38.01 0.10
N ILE A 144 19.81 36.94 -0.17
CA ILE A 144 19.87 35.69 0.61
C ILE A 144 21.28 35.10 0.55
N TYR A 145 21.89 35.04 -0.63
CA TYR A 145 23.24 34.52 -0.75
C TYR A 145 24.26 35.39 -0.01
N LYS A 146 24.10 36.73 -0.05
CA LYS A 146 24.99 37.65 0.66
C LYS A 146 24.95 37.40 2.17
N GLU A 147 23.76 37.22 2.76
CA GLU A 147 23.61 36.89 4.18
C GLU A 147 24.29 35.55 4.53
N VAL A 148 24.19 34.55 3.63
CA VAL A 148 24.86 33.26 3.81
C VAL A 148 26.39 33.42 3.77
N GLU A 149 26.91 34.17 2.80
CA GLU A 149 28.35 34.43 2.65
C GLU A 149 28.93 35.21 3.83
N GLU A 150 28.18 36.16 4.39
CA GLU A 150 28.55 36.87 5.63
C GLU A 150 28.63 35.92 6.83
N GLU A 151 27.81 34.87 6.88
CA GLU A 151 27.80 33.88 7.95
C GLU A 151 28.92 32.83 7.80
N ILE A 152 29.12 32.30 6.59
CA ILE A 152 29.98 31.14 6.35
C ILE A 152 31.32 31.47 5.70
N GLY A 153 31.53 32.73 5.32
CA GLY A 153 32.72 33.20 4.64
C GLY A 153 32.73 32.95 3.12
N GLU A 154 33.77 33.47 2.48
CA GLU A 154 34.02 33.35 1.05
C GLU A 154 34.41 31.92 0.65
N VAL A 155 34.31 31.64 -0.65
CA VAL A 155 34.72 30.35 -1.22
C VAL A 155 36.25 30.25 -1.20
N ASN A 156 36.79 29.09 -0.81
CA ASN A 156 38.23 28.83 -0.93
C ASN A 156 38.60 28.62 -2.41
N ILE A 157 38.95 29.72 -3.08
CA ILE A 157 39.26 29.74 -4.52
C ILE A 157 40.49 28.88 -4.87
N GLU A 158 41.50 28.89 -4.01
CA GLU A 158 42.73 28.12 -4.22
C GLU A 158 42.43 26.62 -4.23
N LEU A 159 41.73 26.13 -3.20
CA LEU A 159 41.32 24.73 -3.10
C LEU A 159 40.36 24.34 -4.23
N LEU A 160 39.39 25.20 -4.54
CA LEU A 160 38.43 24.96 -5.62
C LEU A 160 39.14 24.78 -6.96
N ASN A 161 40.11 25.65 -7.29
CA ASN A 161 40.87 25.54 -8.53
C ASN A 161 41.73 24.28 -8.56
N LYS A 162 42.37 23.92 -7.44
CA LYS A 162 43.14 22.67 -7.32
C LYS A 162 42.27 21.44 -7.61
N ILE A 163 41.08 21.37 -7.02
CA ILE A 163 40.12 20.28 -7.25
C ILE A 163 39.61 20.28 -8.69
N LYS A 164 39.31 21.45 -9.24
CA LYS A 164 38.87 21.61 -10.62
C LYS A 164 39.88 21.02 -11.61
N GLU A 165 41.16 21.36 -11.47
CA GLU A 165 42.20 20.85 -12.38
C GLU A 165 42.34 19.33 -12.25
N TRP A 166 42.36 18.80 -11.03
CA TRP A 166 42.37 17.35 -10.83
C TRP A 166 41.18 16.66 -11.50
N ILE A 167 39.97 17.21 -11.37
CA ILE A 167 38.78 16.66 -12.05
C ILE A 167 38.97 16.67 -13.57
N LYS A 168 39.45 17.78 -14.16
CA LYS A 168 39.65 17.87 -15.62
C LYS A 168 40.68 16.85 -16.13
N GLU A 169 41.74 16.64 -15.36
CA GLU A 169 42.81 15.69 -15.70
C GLU A 169 42.34 14.22 -15.62
N ASN A 170 41.44 13.89 -14.68
CA ASN A 170 41.14 12.49 -14.35
C ASN A 170 39.74 12.00 -14.77
N ILE A 171 38.74 12.89 -14.86
CA ILE A 171 37.32 12.46 -14.92
C ILE A 171 36.96 11.64 -16.16
N PHE A 172 37.60 11.90 -17.31
CA PHE A 172 37.32 11.18 -18.56
C PHE A 172 37.93 9.77 -18.57
N ASP A 173 39.12 9.61 -17.97
CA ASP A 173 39.76 8.31 -17.81
C ASP A 173 38.97 7.47 -16.81
N LEU A 174 38.57 8.05 -15.67
CA LEU A 174 37.69 7.40 -14.70
C LEU A 174 36.33 7.02 -15.31
N GLY A 175 35.79 7.85 -16.21
CA GLY A 175 34.57 7.55 -16.96
C GLY A 175 34.72 6.34 -17.88
N SER A 176 35.92 6.15 -18.44
CA SER A 176 36.26 5.01 -19.30
C SER A 176 36.53 3.75 -18.49
N GLU A 177 37.19 3.88 -17.33
CA GLU A 177 37.49 2.78 -16.41
C GLU A 177 36.24 2.21 -15.74
N TYR A 178 35.26 3.08 -15.42
CA TYR A 178 34.02 2.71 -14.75
C TYR A 178 32.77 2.93 -15.62
N PRO A 179 32.57 2.15 -16.70
CA PRO A 179 31.42 2.31 -17.57
C PRO A 179 30.11 1.89 -16.87
N GLY A 180 28.97 2.39 -17.37
CA GLY A 180 27.65 2.01 -16.85
C GLY A 180 26.58 3.07 -17.08
N LYS A 181 25.46 2.92 -16.36
CA LYS A 181 24.33 3.87 -16.37
C LYS A 181 24.03 4.47 -14.98
N ASP A 182 24.63 3.91 -13.94
CA ASP A 182 24.55 4.38 -12.56
C ASP A 182 25.55 5.54 -12.31
N TYR A 183 25.70 5.97 -11.07
CA TYR A 183 26.53 7.13 -10.75
C TYR A 183 28.02 6.80 -10.69
N LEU A 184 28.85 7.77 -11.07
CA LEU A 184 30.21 7.95 -10.57
C LEU A 184 30.17 9.16 -9.64
N LYS A 185 30.55 8.97 -8.38
CA LYS A 185 30.62 10.04 -7.38
C LYS A 185 32.02 10.11 -6.80
N ILE A 186 32.60 11.30 -6.82
CA ILE A 186 33.95 11.56 -6.32
C ILE A 186 33.83 12.50 -5.12
N PHE A 187 34.56 12.19 -4.05
CA PHE A 187 34.62 12.94 -2.81
C PHE A 187 36.08 13.22 -2.46
N PHE A 188 36.40 14.48 -2.17
CA PHE A 188 37.70 14.87 -1.67
C PHE A 188 37.68 14.83 -0.14
N GLU A 189 38.62 14.11 0.46
CA GLU A 189 38.68 13.93 1.91
C GLU A 189 39.05 15.24 2.60
N TYR A 190 38.03 15.91 3.13
CA TYR A 190 38.09 17.14 3.91
C TYR A 190 37.16 17.01 5.12
N PRO A 191 37.39 17.81 6.18
CA PRO A 191 36.49 17.86 7.34
C PRO A 191 35.01 17.97 6.96
N ILE A 192 34.14 17.29 7.71
CA ILE A 192 32.69 17.26 7.46
C ILE A 192 32.10 18.67 7.55
N GLU A 193 32.68 19.52 8.39
CA GLU A 193 32.32 20.92 8.57
C GLU A 193 32.46 21.70 7.26
N ASP A 194 33.46 21.38 6.42
CA ASP A 194 33.63 22.00 5.11
C ASP A 194 32.53 21.57 4.15
N TYR A 195 32.15 20.28 4.16
CA TYR A 195 31.01 19.78 3.39
C TYR A 195 29.69 20.43 3.83
N GLN A 196 29.45 20.55 5.14
CA GLN A 196 28.26 21.21 5.67
C GLN A 196 28.22 22.70 5.31
N ARG A 197 29.38 23.38 5.37
CA ARG A 197 29.53 24.78 4.97
C ARG A 197 29.17 24.99 3.50
N GLU A 198 29.77 24.21 2.60
CA GLU A 198 29.49 24.35 1.17
C GLU A 198 28.09 23.87 0.78
N ASN A 199 27.56 22.85 1.48
CA ASN A 199 26.16 22.45 1.34
C ASN A 199 25.23 23.62 1.72
N LYS A 200 25.48 24.29 2.85
CA LYS A 200 24.70 25.45 3.29
C LYS A 200 24.73 26.59 2.27
N ARG A 201 25.89 26.85 1.65
CA ARG A 201 26.06 27.79 0.53
C ARG A 201 25.08 27.52 -0.61
N TYR A 202 24.79 26.24 -0.88
CA TYR A 202 23.81 25.83 -1.89
C TYR A 202 22.37 25.78 -1.36
N ILE A 203 22.13 25.19 -0.19
CA ILE A 203 20.77 24.90 0.29
C ILE A 203 19.98 26.17 0.54
N ILE A 204 20.54 27.14 1.27
CA ILE A 204 19.79 28.31 1.74
C ILE A 204 19.20 29.15 0.59
N PRO A 205 19.96 29.51 -0.47
CA PRO A 205 19.39 30.26 -1.60
C PRO A 205 18.39 29.47 -2.44
N ASN A 206 18.35 28.13 -2.29
CA ASN A 206 17.59 27.22 -3.12
C ASN A 206 16.47 26.47 -2.36
N ILE A 207 16.27 26.68 -1.05
CA ILE A 207 15.36 25.82 -0.28
C ILE A 207 13.88 26.04 -0.63
N TYR A 208 13.48 27.30 -0.83
CA TYR A 208 12.11 27.66 -1.17
C TYR A 208 11.73 27.27 -2.62
N ASN A 209 10.45 27.07 -2.87
CA ASN A 209 9.93 26.62 -4.15
C ASN A 209 10.32 27.53 -5.32
N LYS A 210 10.09 28.86 -5.16
CA LYS A 210 10.65 29.92 -6.00
C LYS A 210 10.85 31.18 -5.16
N ASN A 211 12.00 31.82 -5.37
CA ASN A 211 12.37 33.02 -4.61
C ASN A 211 11.48 34.24 -4.90
N ASP A 212 10.76 34.25 -6.03
CA ASP A 212 9.80 35.31 -6.38
C ASP A 212 8.66 35.44 -5.36
N TYR A 213 8.32 34.34 -4.68
CA TYR A 213 7.28 34.27 -3.66
C TYR A 213 7.77 34.59 -2.25
N ASN A 214 9.07 34.76 -2.04
CA ASN A 214 9.61 34.99 -0.70
C ASN A 214 9.35 36.43 -0.26
N GLU A 215 9.08 36.68 1.02
CA GLU A 215 8.88 38.02 1.57
C GLU A 215 9.80 38.21 2.79
N LYS A 216 10.32 39.43 2.99
CA LYS A 216 11.05 39.79 4.22
C LYS A 216 10.07 40.48 5.15
N ILE A 217 9.87 39.92 6.35
CA ILE A 217 9.02 40.47 7.41
C ILE A 217 9.92 40.56 8.64
N ASP A 218 10.09 41.76 9.20
CA ASP A 218 10.95 42.02 10.36
C ASP A 218 12.38 41.44 10.23
N ASN A 219 12.98 41.61 9.04
CA ASN A 219 14.28 41.04 8.64
C ASN A 219 14.36 39.50 8.60
N VAL A 220 13.26 38.80 8.80
CA VAL A 220 13.18 37.34 8.62
C VAL A 220 12.66 37.04 7.22
N LEU A 221 13.35 36.15 6.52
CA LEU A 221 12.95 35.67 5.20
C LEU A 221 11.88 34.59 5.35
N TYR A 222 10.73 34.85 4.76
CA TYR A 222 9.62 33.92 4.62
C TYR A 222 9.50 33.46 3.17
N GLY A 223 9.16 32.21 2.92
CA GLY A 223 8.97 31.68 1.58
C GLY A 223 8.07 30.46 1.53
N LEU A 224 7.64 30.12 0.31
CA LEU A 224 6.87 28.89 0.08
C LEU A 224 7.83 27.70 0.08
N PRO A 225 7.68 26.69 0.94
CA PRO A 225 8.52 25.50 0.89
C PRO A 225 8.28 24.70 -0.39
N ASN A 226 9.27 23.89 -0.77
CA ASN A 226 9.18 23.05 -1.97
C ASN A 226 8.40 21.74 -1.72
N ASP A 227 8.46 21.22 -0.51
CA ASP A 227 8.00 19.90 -0.12
C ASP A 227 6.47 19.75 -0.17
N ASN A 228 5.97 18.83 -1.02
CA ASN A 228 4.53 18.58 -1.27
C ASN A 228 3.70 19.82 -1.68
N MET A 229 4.32 20.95 -2.04
CA MET A 229 3.64 22.17 -2.50
C MET A 229 4.43 22.88 -3.62
N GLY A 230 4.11 22.56 -4.88
CA GLY A 230 4.76 23.16 -6.05
C GLY A 230 3.92 24.21 -6.75
N LEU A 231 4.12 25.50 -6.42
CA LEU A 231 3.45 26.62 -7.09
C LEU A 231 4.29 27.15 -8.26
N ASN A 232 3.72 27.23 -9.46
CA ASN A 232 4.41 27.82 -10.60
C ASN A 232 3.41 28.44 -11.58
N SER A 233 3.93 29.15 -12.59
CA SER A 233 3.12 29.83 -13.62
C SER A 233 2.20 28.89 -14.41
N LYS A 234 2.48 27.58 -14.45
CA LYS A 234 1.60 26.57 -15.08
C LYS A 234 0.52 26.03 -14.13
N LYS A 235 0.59 26.33 -12.83
CA LYS A 235 -0.39 25.93 -11.81
C LYS A 235 -1.03 27.15 -11.10
N PRO A 236 -1.60 28.12 -11.84
CA PRO A 236 -2.20 29.31 -11.24
C PRO A 236 -3.48 29.02 -10.44
N TYR A 237 -4.03 27.80 -10.54
CA TYR A 237 -5.20 27.35 -9.77
C TYR A 237 -4.86 27.00 -8.31
N LEU A 238 -3.58 26.86 -7.96
CA LEU A 238 -3.12 26.69 -6.58
C LEU A 238 -2.95 28.03 -5.84
N GLU A 239 -3.09 29.15 -6.54
CA GLU A 239 -3.05 30.49 -5.93
C GLU A 239 -4.37 30.81 -5.21
N ASN A 240 -4.26 31.41 -4.03
CA ASN A 240 -5.37 32.00 -3.30
C ASN A 240 -5.78 33.34 -3.93
N LYS A 241 -6.46 33.30 -5.09
CA LYS A 241 -6.79 34.51 -5.88
C LYS A 241 -7.68 35.53 -5.17
N THR A 242 -8.40 35.12 -4.12
CA THR A 242 -9.25 36.00 -3.30
C THR A 242 -8.50 36.68 -2.14
N ARG A 243 -7.25 36.30 -1.88
CA ARG A 243 -6.42 36.87 -0.82
C ARG A 243 -5.40 37.87 -1.39
N LYS A 244 -4.98 38.83 -0.57
CA LYS A 244 -3.90 39.78 -0.89
C LYS A 244 -2.58 39.05 -1.15
N VAL A 245 -2.25 38.06 -0.30
CA VAL A 245 -1.15 37.12 -0.52
C VAL A 245 -1.71 35.90 -1.23
N LYS A 246 -1.35 35.76 -2.52
CA LYS A 246 -1.83 34.66 -3.37
C LYS A 246 -1.15 33.33 -3.06
N VAL A 247 -0.02 33.37 -2.36
CA VAL A 247 0.72 32.17 -1.95
C VAL A 247 -0.06 31.43 -0.84
N PRO A 248 -0.18 30.09 -0.89
CA PRO A 248 -0.95 29.33 0.10
C PRO A 248 -0.53 29.55 1.55
N TYR A 249 0.78 29.45 1.81
CA TYR A 249 1.40 29.67 3.10
C TYR A 249 2.88 30.02 2.90
N LEU A 250 3.48 30.64 3.90
CA LEU A 250 4.89 30.99 3.95
C LEU A 250 5.44 30.55 5.31
N ILE A 251 6.68 30.07 5.33
CA ILE A 251 7.41 29.71 6.54
C ILE A 251 8.79 30.36 6.51
N ASP A 252 9.41 30.50 7.67
CA ASP A 252 10.74 31.09 7.78
C ASP A 252 11.88 30.11 7.45
N SER A 253 13.10 30.65 7.41
CA SER A 253 14.32 29.90 7.08
C SER A 253 14.62 28.74 8.04
N ASN A 254 14.26 28.84 9.32
CA ASN A 254 14.47 27.76 10.29
C ASN A 254 13.45 26.64 10.08
N GLU A 255 12.18 27.00 9.90
CA GLU A 255 11.10 26.04 9.69
C GLU A 255 11.25 25.31 8.35
N VAL A 256 11.66 25.98 7.27
CA VAL A 256 11.87 25.32 5.97
C VAL A 256 13.03 24.32 5.99
N LEU A 257 14.10 24.62 6.74
CA LEU A 257 15.22 23.70 6.92
C LEU A 257 14.83 22.48 7.75
N LEU A 258 14.06 22.70 8.82
CA LEU A 258 13.50 21.62 9.64
C LEU A 258 12.57 20.74 8.81
N GLN A 259 11.71 21.36 7.98
CA GLN A 259 10.81 20.63 7.08
C GLN A 259 11.57 19.78 6.07
N LYS A 260 12.63 20.31 5.45
CA LYS A 260 13.48 19.55 4.54
C LYS A 260 14.08 18.33 5.23
N LYS A 261 14.68 18.52 6.42
CA LYS A 261 15.25 17.45 7.24
C LYS A 261 14.20 16.38 7.61
N PHE A 262 12.98 16.81 7.95
CA PHE A 262 11.87 15.89 8.22
C PHE A 262 11.48 15.07 6.99
N PHE A 263 11.46 15.70 5.81
CA PHE A 263 11.18 15.01 4.56
C PHE A 263 12.28 14.03 4.14
N ASP A 264 13.55 14.38 4.38
CA ASP A 264 14.67 13.44 4.20
C ASP A 264 14.55 12.26 5.16
N TYR A 265 14.17 12.51 6.42
CA TYR A 265 13.93 11.48 7.42
C TYR A 265 12.82 10.52 6.98
N LEU A 266 11.67 11.04 6.53
CA LEU A 266 10.58 10.25 5.99
C LEU A 266 10.96 9.50 4.69
N MET A 267 11.84 10.07 3.85
CA MET A 267 12.34 9.40 2.65
C MET A 267 13.08 8.10 2.98
N ASN A 268 13.82 8.06 4.08
CA ASN A 268 14.50 6.85 4.53
C ASN A 268 13.52 5.70 4.81
N PHE A 269 12.36 6.01 5.42
CA PHE A 269 11.31 5.01 5.65
C PHE A 269 10.79 4.40 4.35
N THR A 270 10.70 5.17 3.26
CA THR A 270 10.28 4.64 1.96
C THR A 270 11.27 3.62 1.39
N ALA A 271 12.58 3.81 1.61
CA ALA A 271 13.61 2.85 1.20
C ALA A 271 13.43 1.52 1.95
N GLU A 272 13.13 1.58 3.24
CA GLU A 272 12.80 0.41 4.08
C GLU A 272 11.41 -0.19 3.82
N GLY A 273 10.55 0.51 3.08
CA GLY A 273 9.20 0.07 2.74
C GLY A 273 8.17 0.31 3.82
N LYS A 274 8.54 1.13 4.79
CA LYS A 274 7.66 1.65 5.81
C LYS A 274 6.97 2.89 5.23
N LEU A 275 5.69 2.72 4.93
CA LEU A 275 4.92 3.69 4.14
C LEU A 275 3.77 4.31 4.94
N ASN A 276 3.46 3.76 6.11
CA ASN A 276 2.43 4.23 7.03
C ASN A 276 3.14 4.78 8.26
N VAL A 277 3.11 6.09 8.48
CA VAL A 277 3.85 6.74 9.56
C VAL A 277 2.85 7.27 10.58
N TYR A 278 2.98 6.81 11.81
CA TYR A 278 2.21 7.25 12.97
C TYR A 278 3.08 8.18 13.80
N ILE A 279 2.55 9.34 14.16
CA ILE A 279 3.29 10.38 14.89
C ILE A 279 2.42 10.85 16.04
N ASP A 280 2.75 10.44 17.26
CA ASP A 280 2.13 10.97 18.48
C ASP A 280 2.97 12.13 19.03
N ASP A 281 2.76 12.50 20.29
CA ASP A 281 3.45 13.63 20.91
C ASP A 281 4.91 13.31 21.29
N GLU A 282 5.34 12.05 21.24
CA GLU A 282 6.66 11.58 21.68
C GLU A 282 7.47 10.92 20.55
N GLU A 283 6.83 10.07 19.74
CA GLU A 283 7.48 9.18 18.79
C GLU A 283 6.97 9.30 17.35
N ILE A 284 7.84 8.87 16.42
CA ILE A 284 7.53 8.69 15.00
C ILE A 284 7.69 7.20 14.72
N ASP A 285 6.58 6.51 14.53
CA ASP A 285 6.49 5.06 14.35
C ASP A 285 6.12 4.70 12.89
N PRO A 286 7.13 4.38 12.04
CA PRO A 286 6.94 3.99 10.66
C PRO A 286 6.66 2.48 10.51
N LYS A 287 5.48 2.15 9.97
CA LYS A 287 5.02 0.78 9.69
C LYS A 287 5.04 0.44 8.19
N LYS A 288 5.29 -0.84 7.88
CA LYS A 288 5.14 -1.39 6.51
C LYS A 288 3.66 -1.54 6.14
N ASN A 289 3.40 -1.86 4.87
CA ASN A 289 2.07 -2.33 4.46
C ASN A 289 1.74 -3.63 5.23
N GLY A 290 0.56 -3.69 5.84
CA GLY A 290 0.11 -4.85 6.60
C GLY A 290 0.46 -4.80 8.09
N GLU A 291 1.34 -3.89 8.49
CA GLU A 291 1.65 -3.63 9.90
C GLU A 291 0.74 -2.50 10.40
N LEU A 292 0.12 -2.74 11.57
CA LEU A 292 -0.72 -1.78 12.28
C LEU A 292 -0.05 -1.40 13.61
N PRO A 293 -0.44 -0.29 14.25
CA PRO A 293 -0.05 -0.03 15.63
C PRO A 293 -0.50 -1.19 16.54
N ASP A 294 0.37 -1.62 17.44
CA ASP A 294 0.17 -2.71 18.39
C ASP A 294 -0.31 -2.23 19.77
N GLN A 295 -0.38 -0.92 19.96
CA GLN A 295 -0.86 -0.24 21.15
C GLN A 295 -1.84 0.88 20.78
N GLY A 296 -2.46 1.49 21.78
CA GLY A 296 -3.32 2.64 21.58
C GLY A 296 -2.55 3.84 21.02
N PHE A 297 -3.15 4.57 20.08
CA PHE A 297 -2.47 5.68 19.38
C PHE A 297 -3.35 6.93 19.26
N THR A 298 -2.80 8.10 19.55
CA THR A 298 -3.42 9.40 19.27
C THR A 298 -2.38 10.32 18.65
N GLY A 299 -2.64 10.83 17.45
CA GLY A 299 -1.63 11.58 16.73
C GLY A 299 -1.93 11.76 15.24
N SER A 300 -0.92 12.16 14.49
CA SER A 300 -0.98 12.29 13.04
C SER A 300 -0.65 10.96 12.37
N PHE A 301 -1.37 10.63 11.32
CA PHE A 301 -1.04 9.53 10.41
C PHE A 301 -0.67 10.09 9.04
N PHE A 302 0.44 9.62 8.46
CA PHE A 302 0.84 9.90 7.08
C PHE A 302 1.01 8.63 6.27
N ARG A 303 0.41 8.59 5.08
CA ARG A 303 0.76 7.66 4.02
C ARG A 303 1.78 8.31 3.11
N ILE A 304 3.00 7.77 3.07
CA ILE A 304 4.08 8.29 2.24
C ILE A 304 4.35 7.40 1.03
N LYS A 305 4.89 8.00 -0.04
CA LYS A 305 5.36 7.30 -1.24
C LYS A 305 6.62 7.98 -1.77
N LYS A 306 7.55 7.16 -2.30
CA LYS A 306 8.70 7.65 -3.05
C LYS A 306 8.29 7.97 -4.49
N GLY A 307 8.23 9.25 -4.82
CA GLY A 307 8.12 9.78 -6.17
C GLY A 307 9.49 10.25 -6.69
N MET A 308 9.50 11.34 -7.47
CA MET A 308 10.74 12.11 -7.70
C MET A 308 11.25 12.74 -6.40
N GLU A 309 10.31 13.14 -5.55
CA GLU A 309 10.49 13.62 -4.19
C GLU A 309 9.56 12.79 -3.27
N LEU A 310 9.63 13.01 -1.96
CA LEU A 310 8.71 12.35 -1.03
C LEU A 310 7.30 12.93 -1.17
N GLU A 311 6.31 12.07 -1.36
CA GLU A 311 4.90 12.45 -1.44
C GLU A 311 4.15 11.98 -0.20
N ILE A 312 3.41 12.87 0.46
CA ILE A 312 2.41 12.50 1.47
C ILE A 312 1.07 12.33 0.73
N GLN A 313 0.68 11.09 0.46
CA GLN A 313 -0.49 10.77 -0.38
C GLN A 313 -1.81 10.79 0.38
N ASN A 314 -1.77 10.52 1.68
CA ASN A 314 -2.94 10.54 2.56
C ASN A 314 -2.47 10.95 3.95
N TYR A 315 -3.30 11.67 4.69
CA TYR A 315 -3.01 12.07 6.04
C TYR A 315 -4.29 12.13 6.87
N ASP A 316 -4.17 11.95 8.18
CA ASP A 316 -5.30 12.03 9.10
C ASP A 316 -4.85 12.39 10.52
N LYS A 317 -5.77 12.90 11.35
CA LYS A 317 -5.56 13.01 12.80
C LYS A 317 -6.37 11.91 13.47
N ILE A 318 -5.67 10.92 14.02
CA ILE A 318 -6.27 9.80 14.72
C ILE A 318 -6.38 10.15 16.19
N VAL A 319 -7.55 9.88 16.79
CA VAL A 319 -7.79 10.11 18.21
C VAL A 319 -8.16 8.76 18.82
N GLY A 320 -7.41 8.28 19.81
CA GLY A 320 -7.74 7.07 20.55
C GLY A 320 -7.93 5.82 19.68
N TYR A 321 -6.97 5.55 18.78
CA TYR A 321 -6.87 4.29 18.08
C TYR A 321 -6.80 3.14 19.09
N SER A 322 -7.58 2.09 18.84
CA SER A 322 -7.44 0.79 19.49
C SER A 322 -6.95 -0.24 18.48
N ASP A 323 -5.98 -1.08 18.88
CA ASP A 323 -5.49 -2.20 18.07
C ASP A 323 -6.49 -3.39 18.09
N VAL A 324 -7.48 -3.35 18.98
CA VAL A 324 -8.57 -4.33 19.09
C VAL A 324 -9.92 -3.75 18.68
N LEU A 325 -10.81 -4.62 18.19
CA LEU A 325 -12.21 -4.32 17.96
C LEU A 325 -12.98 -4.17 19.29
N ASN A 326 -14.06 -3.37 19.25
CA ASN A 326 -14.93 -3.12 20.40
C ASN A 326 -15.59 -4.42 20.92
N LYS A 327 -15.92 -5.34 20.01
CA LYS A 327 -16.38 -6.70 20.31
C LYS A 327 -15.64 -7.71 19.45
N GLU A 328 -15.72 -8.98 19.82
CA GLU A 328 -15.11 -10.05 19.01
C GLU A 328 -15.86 -10.28 17.69
N LEU A 329 -15.09 -10.61 16.65
CA LEU A 329 -15.59 -11.21 15.43
C LEU A 329 -15.56 -12.72 15.60
N VAL A 330 -16.73 -13.35 15.73
CA VAL A 330 -16.88 -14.79 15.79
C VAL A 330 -16.92 -15.34 14.36
N PHE A 331 -15.86 -16.06 13.96
CA PHE A 331 -15.73 -16.63 12.63
C PHE A 331 -15.83 -18.16 12.69
N GLU A 332 -16.98 -18.69 12.28
CA GLU A 332 -17.33 -20.12 12.41
C GLU A 332 -17.42 -20.82 11.06
N ASN A 333 -17.19 -22.14 11.08
CA ASN A 333 -17.33 -22.99 9.91
C ASN A 333 -18.79 -23.40 9.66
N VAL A 334 -19.63 -22.42 9.36
CA VAL A 334 -21.09 -22.60 9.21
C VAL A 334 -21.47 -23.67 8.18
N LEU A 335 -20.68 -23.80 7.11
CA LEU A 335 -20.94 -24.74 6.02
C LEU A 335 -20.21 -26.09 6.16
N GLY A 336 -19.46 -26.32 7.25
CA GLY A 336 -18.72 -27.57 7.46
C GLY A 336 -17.64 -27.85 6.40
N VAL A 337 -16.97 -26.80 5.93
CA VAL A 337 -15.93 -26.89 4.89
C VAL A 337 -14.69 -27.57 5.46
N LYS A 338 -14.10 -28.52 4.73
CA LYS A 338 -12.80 -29.10 5.11
C LYS A 338 -11.73 -28.01 5.14
N GLU A 339 -11.09 -27.86 6.29
CA GLU A 339 -9.95 -26.97 6.49
C GLU A 339 -8.70 -27.57 5.87
N SER A 340 -7.83 -26.70 5.36
CA SER A 340 -6.49 -27.09 4.91
C SER A 340 -5.48 -26.18 5.58
N ALA A 341 -4.32 -26.73 5.94
CA ALA A 341 -3.22 -25.95 6.53
C ALA A 341 -2.78 -24.78 5.62
N ASP A 342 -3.01 -24.89 4.31
CA ASP A 342 -2.68 -23.88 3.31
C ASP A 342 -3.62 -22.66 3.28
N ASP A 343 -4.73 -22.70 4.03
CA ASP A 343 -5.73 -21.63 4.03
C ASP A 343 -5.26 -20.34 4.69
N GLY A 344 -4.27 -20.43 5.58
CA GLY A 344 -3.66 -19.26 6.23
C GLY A 344 -4.60 -18.52 7.18
N PHE A 345 -5.64 -19.19 7.70
CA PHE A 345 -6.51 -18.71 8.77
C PHE A 345 -7.08 -19.90 9.56
N GLU A 346 -7.59 -19.63 10.76
CA GLU A 346 -8.33 -20.59 11.59
C GLU A 346 -9.73 -20.01 11.88
N TYR A 347 -10.70 -20.89 12.17
CA TYR A 347 -11.99 -20.45 12.71
C TYR A 347 -11.85 -20.18 14.22
N GLY A 348 -12.59 -19.20 14.73
CA GLY A 348 -12.51 -18.80 16.14
C GLY A 348 -12.96 -17.35 16.36
N SER A 349 -12.67 -16.86 17.56
CA SER A 349 -12.96 -15.48 17.97
C SER A 349 -11.75 -14.58 17.75
N PHE A 350 -11.95 -13.50 17.00
CA PHE A 350 -10.89 -12.54 16.68
C PHE A 350 -11.21 -11.16 17.23
N ARG A 351 -10.24 -10.54 17.90
CA ARG A 351 -10.37 -9.17 18.41
C ARG A 351 -9.33 -8.22 17.83
N LYS A 352 -8.10 -8.68 17.59
CA LYS A 352 -7.00 -7.84 17.07
C LYS A 352 -7.24 -7.47 15.61
N LYS A 353 -7.15 -6.18 15.27
CA LYS A 353 -7.37 -5.66 13.90
C LYS A 353 -6.42 -6.25 12.87
N VAL A 354 -5.21 -6.63 13.28
CA VAL A 354 -4.23 -7.32 12.40
C VAL A 354 -4.75 -8.68 11.92
N ASP A 355 -5.45 -9.42 12.77
CA ASP A 355 -5.99 -10.74 12.39
C ASP A 355 -7.21 -10.59 11.48
N ILE A 356 -8.06 -9.60 11.76
CA ILE A 356 -9.18 -9.22 10.88
C ILE A 356 -8.68 -8.84 9.49
N GLN A 357 -7.58 -8.09 9.41
CA GLN A 357 -6.96 -7.75 8.13
C GLN A 357 -6.49 -8.99 7.36
N LYS A 358 -5.79 -9.91 8.03
CA LYS A 358 -5.31 -11.16 7.43
C LYS A 358 -6.47 -12.01 6.90
N ILE A 359 -7.55 -12.13 7.69
CA ILE A 359 -8.76 -12.85 7.31
C ILE A 359 -9.42 -12.23 6.06
N LEU A 360 -9.58 -10.90 6.05
CA LEU A 360 -10.10 -10.18 4.88
C LEU A 360 -9.21 -10.39 3.64
N ASP A 361 -7.91 -10.19 3.80
CA ASP A 361 -6.92 -10.31 2.73
C ASP A 361 -6.95 -11.71 2.12
N ASN A 362 -6.91 -12.76 2.95
CA ASN A 362 -6.91 -14.15 2.49
C ASN A 362 -8.25 -14.56 1.86
N ILE A 363 -9.37 -14.37 2.56
CA ILE A 363 -10.65 -14.97 2.19
C ILE A 363 -11.41 -14.13 1.16
N PHE A 364 -11.61 -12.84 1.43
CA PHE A 364 -12.33 -11.96 0.52
C PHE A 364 -11.46 -11.52 -0.66
N PHE A 365 -10.17 -11.24 -0.42
CA PHE A 365 -9.32 -10.59 -1.42
C PHE A 365 -8.22 -11.46 -2.01
N SER A 366 -8.11 -12.75 -1.66
CA SER A 366 -7.12 -13.67 -2.24
C SER A 366 -5.69 -13.11 -2.23
N LYS A 367 -5.27 -12.51 -1.11
CA LYS A 367 -3.97 -11.87 -0.85
C LYS A 367 -3.69 -10.58 -1.64
N PHE A 368 -4.73 -9.96 -2.19
CA PHE A 368 -4.61 -8.72 -2.94
C PHE A 368 -4.95 -7.45 -2.14
N LEU A 369 -5.46 -7.52 -0.91
CA LEU A 369 -5.85 -6.33 -0.14
C LEU A 369 -4.63 -5.58 0.39
N ILE A 370 -3.78 -6.25 1.17
CA ILE A 370 -2.68 -5.61 1.92
C ILE A 370 -1.73 -4.85 0.98
N ASN A 371 -1.39 -5.46 -0.15
CA ASN A 371 -0.47 -4.87 -1.14
C ASN A 371 -1.12 -3.83 -2.05
N ASN A 372 -2.45 -3.69 -2.03
CA ASN A 372 -3.17 -2.80 -2.94
C ASN A 372 -4.09 -1.79 -2.26
N TYR A 373 -3.86 -1.43 -1.00
CA TYR A 373 -4.60 -0.33 -0.36
C TYR A 373 -4.47 1.00 -1.13
N PHE A 374 -3.25 1.32 -1.60
CA PHE A 374 -2.94 2.59 -2.27
C PHE A 374 -2.40 2.44 -3.70
N THR A 375 -2.42 1.23 -4.27
CA THR A 375 -1.99 1.00 -5.66
C THR A 375 -2.97 1.65 -6.64
N ASP A 376 -2.48 2.30 -7.68
CA ASP A 376 -3.33 2.88 -8.71
C ASP A 376 -4.13 1.78 -9.44
N ALA A 377 -5.40 2.07 -9.79
CA ALA A 377 -6.30 1.03 -10.31
C ALA A 377 -5.79 0.34 -11.60
N GLY A 378 -5.02 1.08 -12.41
CA GLY A 378 -4.35 0.56 -13.61
C GLY A 378 -3.26 -0.46 -13.32
N ASP A 379 -2.56 -0.31 -12.18
CA ASP A 379 -1.39 -1.12 -11.82
C ASP A 379 -1.74 -2.40 -11.06
N ILE A 380 -3.02 -2.57 -10.67
CA ILE A 380 -3.48 -3.76 -9.96
C ILE A 380 -3.59 -4.96 -10.92
N SER A 381 -2.77 -5.98 -10.66
CA SER A 381 -2.60 -7.21 -11.45
C SER A 381 -3.68 -8.30 -11.21
N ILE A 382 -4.95 -7.91 -11.02
CA ILE A 382 -6.07 -8.84 -10.84
C ILE A 382 -6.82 -9.01 -12.17
N LYS A 383 -6.92 -10.25 -12.66
CA LYS A 383 -7.65 -10.59 -13.90
C LYS A 383 -9.17 -10.76 -13.69
N ASP A 384 -9.59 -11.20 -12.51
CA ASP A 384 -11.02 -11.34 -12.19
C ASP A 384 -11.64 -9.95 -11.94
N ASN A 385 -12.52 -9.52 -12.86
CA ASN A 385 -13.19 -8.23 -12.77
C ASN A 385 -14.06 -8.09 -11.52
N ASN A 386 -14.72 -9.17 -11.07
CA ASN A 386 -15.52 -9.14 -9.84
C ASN A 386 -14.62 -8.93 -8.62
N GLN A 387 -13.49 -9.65 -8.56
CA GLN A 387 -12.50 -9.49 -7.50
C GLN A 387 -11.89 -8.08 -7.48
N LYS A 388 -11.46 -7.57 -8.66
CA LYS A 388 -10.85 -6.23 -8.80
C LYS A 388 -11.83 -5.11 -8.43
N LYS A 389 -13.08 -5.19 -8.92
CA LYS A 389 -14.13 -4.23 -8.58
C LYS A 389 -14.38 -4.17 -7.08
N ASN A 390 -14.56 -5.33 -6.44
CA ASN A 390 -14.84 -5.40 -5.01
C ASN A 390 -13.68 -4.88 -4.15
N LEU A 391 -12.44 -5.16 -4.53
CA LEU A 391 -11.25 -4.58 -3.90
C LEU A 391 -11.25 -3.05 -3.99
N LEU A 392 -11.43 -2.50 -5.20
CA LEU A 392 -11.38 -1.05 -5.43
C LEU A 392 -12.45 -0.28 -4.65
N ILE A 393 -13.66 -0.81 -4.55
CA ILE A 393 -14.78 -0.15 -3.85
C ILE A 393 -14.60 -0.21 -2.33
N SER A 394 -13.88 -1.19 -1.78
CA SER A 394 -13.82 -1.41 -0.32
C SER A 394 -12.49 -1.10 0.36
N ARG A 395 -11.37 -1.14 -0.35
CA ARG A 395 -10.03 -1.03 0.24
C ARG A 395 -9.84 0.21 1.11
N GLU A 396 -10.38 1.36 0.71
CA GLU A 396 -10.23 2.62 1.46
C GLU A 396 -11.02 2.58 2.76
N ALA A 397 -12.27 2.11 2.73
CA ALA A 397 -13.10 2.00 3.92
C ALA A 397 -12.53 0.95 4.90
N ILE A 398 -12.01 -0.16 4.39
CA ILE A 398 -11.31 -1.16 5.21
C ILE A 398 -10.04 -0.56 5.82
N PHE A 399 -9.27 0.21 5.04
CA PHE A 399 -8.06 0.88 5.54
C PHE A 399 -8.40 1.85 6.67
N ASN A 400 -9.36 2.75 6.44
CA ASN A 400 -9.77 3.74 7.44
C ASN A 400 -10.33 3.07 8.70
N TRP A 401 -11.04 1.95 8.57
CA TRP A 401 -11.51 1.18 9.73
C TRP A 401 -10.35 0.57 10.52
N LEU A 402 -9.44 -0.16 9.86
CA LEU A 402 -8.42 -0.95 10.56
C LEU A 402 -7.21 -0.11 10.99
N TYR A 403 -6.75 0.83 10.17
CA TYR A 403 -5.51 1.61 10.39
C TYR A 403 -5.73 2.94 11.10
N LYS A 404 -6.95 3.49 11.06
CA LYS A 404 -7.24 4.83 11.60
C LYS A 404 -8.37 4.88 12.63
N ASP A 405 -8.95 3.72 12.93
CA ASP A 405 -10.11 3.60 13.81
C ASP A 405 -11.28 4.52 13.43
N GLY A 406 -11.58 4.59 12.12
CA GLY A 406 -12.63 5.45 11.57
C GLY A 406 -14.06 5.15 12.06
N LEU A 407 -14.24 4.19 12.96
CA LEU A 407 -15.49 3.82 13.62
C LEU A 407 -15.58 4.42 15.04
N LYS A 408 -15.58 5.75 15.17
CA LYS A 408 -16.03 6.34 16.42
C LYS A 408 -17.56 6.33 16.54
N GLU A 409 -18.01 5.93 17.72
CA GLU A 409 -19.25 5.28 18.14
C GLU A 409 -20.63 5.86 17.74
N ASN A 410 -20.75 6.98 17.03
CA ASN A 410 -22.06 7.65 16.96
C ASN A 410 -22.71 7.81 15.58
N LYS A 411 -22.23 7.14 14.52
CA LYS A 411 -22.97 7.03 13.22
C LYS A 411 -22.34 6.12 12.15
N LYS A 412 -21.05 5.78 12.24
CA LYS A 412 -20.29 5.12 11.14
C LYS A 412 -20.23 3.58 11.16
N SER A 413 -20.70 2.91 12.22
CA SER A 413 -20.76 1.43 12.28
C SER A 413 -21.57 0.83 11.11
N ASN A 414 -22.52 1.58 10.56
CA ASN A 414 -23.33 1.15 9.42
C ASN A 414 -22.62 1.23 8.07
N GLU A 415 -21.64 2.11 7.86
CA GLU A 415 -21.08 2.34 6.51
C GLU A 415 -20.16 1.19 6.07
N ILE A 416 -19.19 0.83 6.91
CA ILE A 416 -18.30 -0.31 6.61
C ILE A 416 -19.06 -1.63 6.66
N GLY A 417 -20.01 -1.78 7.59
CA GLY A 417 -20.87 -2.96 7.69
C GLY A 417 -21.72 -3.15 6.43
N TYR A 418 -22.38 -2.08 5.96
CA TYR A 418 -23.13 -2.08 4.71
C TYR A 418 -22.23 -2.39 3.50
N LEU A 419 -21.05 -1.78 3.44
CA LEU A 419 -20.12 -1.98 2.35
C LEU A 419 -19.59 -3.41 2.29
N LEU A 420 -19.12 -3.96 3.41
CA LEU A 420 -18.70 -5.36 3.52
C LEU A 420 -19.87 -6.31 3.28
N GLY A 421 -21.09 -5.94 3.69
CA GLY A 421 -22.33 -6.64 3.36
C GLY A 421 -22.52 -6.75 1.85
N LYS A 422 -22.38 -5.65 1.10
CA LYS A 422 -22.50 -5.65 -0.37
C LYS A 422 -21.36 -6.40 -1.07
N VAL A 423 -20.12 -6.16 -0.63
CA VAL A 423 -18.91 -6.75 -1.23
C VAL A 423 -18.87 -8.26 -1.01
N SER A 424 -19.18 -8.73 0.18
CA SER A 424 -19.18 -10.17 0.50
C SER A 424 -20.17 -10.94 -0.36
N VAL A 425 -21.40 -10.44 -0.58
CA VAL A 425 -22.37 -11.06 -1.49
C VAL A 425 -21.80 -11.15 -2.91
N SER A 426 -21.24 -10.06 -3.43
CA SER A 426 -20.68 -10.02 -4.78
C SER A 426 -19.51 -11.00 -4.95
N LEU A 427 -18.67 -11.14 -3.93
CA LEU A 427 -17.54 -12.08 -3.92
C LEU A 427 -18.02 -13.53 -3.90
N VAL A 428 -18.94 -13.89 -3.00
CA VAL A 428 -19.51 -15.24 -2.91
C VAL A 428 -20.16 -15.64 -4.24
N LYS A 429 -21.02 -14.77 -4.79
CA LYS A 429 -21.68 -15.02 -6.08
C LYS A 429 -20.69 -15.20 -7.21
N GLY A 430 -19.68 -14.33 -7.31
CA GLY A 430 -18.64 -14.47 -8.34
C GLY A 430 -17.84 -15.77 -8.22
N SER A 431 -17.51 -16.19 -6.99
CA SER A 431 -16.85 -17.48 -6.74
C SER A 431 -17.73 -18.67 -7.14
N ILE A 432 -19.04 -18.63 -6.84
CA ILE A 432 -20.01 -19.64 -7.28
C ILE A 432 -20.05 -19.71 -8.81
N GLU A 433 -20.24 -18.58 -9.48
CA GLU A 433 -20.39 -18.53 -10.94
C GLU A 433 -19.15 -19.03 -11.69
N ASN A 434 -17.96 -18.81 -11.12
CA ASN A 434 -16.68 -19.31 -11.64
C ASN A 434 -16.37 -20.75 -11.22
N GLY A 435 -17.20 -21.38 -10.38
CA GLY A 435 -17.05 -22.76 -9.91
C GLY A 435 -16.04 -22.95 -8.78
N TYR A 436 -15.60 -21.88 -8.13
CA TYR A 436 -14.69 -21.92 -6.98
C TYR A 436 -15.46 -22.20 -5.68
N ILE A 437 -16.10 -23.37 -5.56
CA ILE A 437 -17.06 -23.67 -4.48
C ILE A 437 -16.44 -23.64 -3.08
N GLN A 438 -15.23 -24.17 -2.90
CA GLN A 438 -14.55 -24.09 -1.61
C GLN A 438 -14.24 -22.63 -1.21
N LYS A 439 -13.78 -21.82 -2.16
CA LYS A 439 -13.57 -20.37 -1.94
C LYS A 439 -14.89 -19.67 -1.61
N ALA A 440 -15.96 -19.95 -2.36
CA ALA A 440 -17.28 -19.39 -2.10
C ALA A 440 -17.80 -19.74 -0.70
N SER A 441 -17.56 -20.97 -0.24
CA SER A 441 -17.98 -21.43 1.09
C SER A 441 -17.22 -20.72 2.21
N LYS A 442 -15.89 -20.58 2.08
CA LYS A 442 -15.07 -19.80 3.03
C LYS A 442 -15.49 -18.33 3.06
N GLN A 443 -15.77 -17.74 1.90
CA GLN A 443 -16.31 -16.38 1.79
C GLN A 443 -17.71 -16.25 2.42
N PHE A 444 -18.57 -17.25 2.30
CA PHE A 444 -19.88 -17.26 2.92
C PHE A 444 -19.78 -17.35 4.45
N ASN A 445 -18.89 -18.19 4.98
CA ASN A 445 -18.62 -18.25 6.42
C ASN A 445 -18.14 -16.88 6.95
N LEU A 446 -17.22 -16.21 6.25
CA LEU A 446 -16.73 -14.88 6.66
C LEU A 446 -17.82 -13.80 6.54
N ARG A 447 -18.71 -13.92 5.54
CA ARG A 447 -19.91 -13.07 5.45
C ARG A 447 -20.80 -13.22 6.69
N CYS A 448 -21.03 -14.45 7.13
CA CYS A 448 -21.83 -14.73 8.34
C CYS A 448 -21.20 -14.07 9.58
N ALA A 449 -19.88 -14.18 9.73
CA ALA A 449 -19.13 -13.55 10.81
C ALA A 449 -19.32 -12.03 10.84
N PHE A 450 -19.14 -11.35 9.69
CA PHE A 450 -19.34 -9.91 9.63
C PHE A 450 -20.80 -9.49 9.82
N LYS A 451 -21.76 -10.30 9.37
CA LYS A 451 -23.18 -10.03 9.62
C LYS A 451 -23.47 -10.05 11.12
N GLY A 452 -23.01 -11.08 11.84
CA GLY A 452 -23.12 -11.14 13.31
C GLY A 452 -22.40 -9.98 14.01
N TYR A 453 -21.22 -9.59 13.51
CA TYR A 453 -20.47 -8.46 14.05
C TYR A 453 -21.17 -7.11 13.81
N PHE A 454 -21.72 -6.81 12.63
CA PHE A 454 -22.30 -5.48 12.39
C PHE A 454 -23.78 -5.38 12.77
N GLU A 455 -24.58 -6.43 12.52
CA GLU A 455 -26.04 -6.41 12.72
C GLU A 455 -26.45 -6.92 14.12
N GLY A 456 -25.66 -7.83 14.71
CA GLY A 456 -26.05 -8.53 15.94
C GLY A 456 -27.21 -9.52 15.73
N GLY A 457 -27.84 -9.96 16.82
CA GLY A 457 -28.96 -10.91 16.78
C GLY A 457 -28.54 -12.38 16.75
N LYS A 458 -29.47 -13.28 16.39
CA LYS A 458 -29.22 -14.73 16.30
C LYS A 458 -28.15 -15.00 15.24
N SER A 459 -27.15 -15.81 15.58
CA SER A 459 -26.07 -16.14 14.65
C SER A 459 -26.62 -16.82 13.41
N MET A 460 -26.08 -16.45 12.23
CA MET A 460 -26.40 -17.14 10.99
C MET A 460 -26.00 -18.62 11.05
N ALA A 461 -25.02 -18.97 11.88
CA ALA A 461 -24.64 -20.35 12.14
C ALA A 461 -25.79 -21.13 12.78
N ASP A 462 -26.40 -20.59 13.84
CA ASP A 462 -27.54 -21.21 14.51
C ASP A 462 -28.74 -21.34 13.57
N ILE A 463 -29.03 -20.28 12.81
CA ILE A 463 -30.14 -20.29 11.85
C ILE A 463 -29.92 -21.39 10.80
N ILE A 464 -28.73 -21.47 10.20
CA ILE A 464 -28.43 -22.47 9.16
C ILE A 464 -28.44 -23.88 9.74
N LYS A 465 -27.94 -24.07 10.97
CA LYS A 465 -27.97 -25.36 11.65
C LYS A 465 -29.41 -25.83 11.89
N ASP A 466 -30.25 -24.98 12.48
CA ASP A 466 -31.65 -25.30 12.75
C ASP A 466 -32.40 -25.63 11.45
N VAL A 467 -32.23 -24.80 10.41
CA VAL A 467 -32.83 -25.02 9.09
C VAL A 467 -32.39 -26.35 8.48
N LYS A 468 -31.11 -26.68 8.55
CA LYS A 468 -30.57 -27.92 8.00
C LYS A 468 -31.08 -29.13 8.75
N ASP A 469 -31.07 -29.11 10.07
CA ASP A 469 -31.50 -30.25 10.91
C ASP A 469 -33.00 -30.51 10.73
N ASN A 470 -33.82 -29.45 10.68
CA ASN A 470 -35.24 -29.55 10.36
C ASN A 470 -35.47 -30.14 8.96
N LEU A 471 -34.77 -29.61 7.94
CA LEU A 471 -34.94 -30.08 6.58
C LEU A 471 -34.45 -31.51 6.39
N ARG A 472 -33.39 -31.93 7.09
CA ARG A 472 -32.88 -33.31 7.08
C ARG A 472 -33.96 -34.30 7.54
N ASN A 473 -34.63 -34.00 8.65
CA ASN A 473 -35.70 -34.85 9.17
C ASN A 473 -36.83 -35.01 8.14
N LYS A 474 -37.29 -33.89 7.57
CA LYS A 474 -38.38 -33.87 6.58
C LYS A 474 -38.04 -34.59 5.28
N VAL A 475 -36.79 -34.48 4.82
CA VAL A 475 -36.33 -35.13 3.59
C VAL A 475 -36.25 -36.66 3.75
N ASN A 476 -35.97 -37.14 4.97
CA ASN A 476 -35.93 -38.56 5.32
C ASN A 476 -37.29 -39.16 5.71
N ALA A 477 -38.38 -38.39 5.70
CA ALA A 477 -39.71 -38.90 6.04
C ALA A 477 -40.18 -39.97 5.04
N GLU A 478 -40.49 -41.17 5.54
CA GLU A 478 -40.86 -42.32 4.70
C GLU A 478 -42.37 -42.46 4.46
N LYS A 479 -43.19 -42.08 5.45
CA LYS A 479 -44.64 -42.37 5.46
C LYS A 479 -45.49 -41.25 4.85
N VAL A 480 -45.11 -40.00 5.11
CA VAL A 480 -45.82 -38.81 4.64
C VAL A 480 -44.80 -37.75 4.25
N THR A 481 -45.00 -37.10 3.11
CA THR A 481 -44.20 -35.93 2.75
C THR A 481 -44.56 -34.78 3.68
N GLU A 482 -43.61 -34.38 4.52
CA GLU A 482 -43.76 -33.23 5.40
C GLU A 482 -43.85 -31.91 4.63
N SER A 483 -44.12 -30.80 5.32
CA SER A 483 -44.21 -29.46 4.74
C SER A 483 -43.11 -28.54 5.25
N ILE A 484 -42.60 -27.67 4.38
CA ILE A 484 -41.76 -26.54 4.78
C ILE A 484 -42.60 -25.57 5.62
N SER A 485 -42.03 -25.12 6.73
CA SER A 485 -42.72 -24.29 7.73
C SER A 485 -42.34 -22.81 7.69
N GLU A 486 -41.20 -22.47 7.08
CA GLU A 486 -40.69 -21.09 7.06
C GLU A 486 -39.86 -20.75 5.81
N ASP A 487 -39.76 -19.46 5.51
CA ASP A 487 -39.07 -18.94 4.33
C ASP A 487 -37.57 -19.31 4.29
N ASN A 488 -36.90 -19.35 5.44
CA ASN A 488 -35.48 -19.70 5.48
C ASN A 488 -35.25 -21.14 5.03
N GLU A 489 -36.05 -22.06 5.56
CA GLU A 489 -36.07 -23.47 5.15
C GLU A 489 -36.40 -23.62 3.66
N TYR A 490 -37.37 -22.86 3.16
CA TYR A 490 -37.73 -22.81 1.74
C TYR A 490 -36.55 -22.42 0.84
N TYR A 491 -35.90 -21.29 1.14
CA TYR A 491 -34.81 -20.78 0.32
C TYR A 491 -33.55 -21.66 0.43
N PHE A 492 -33.30 -22.26 1.59
CA PHE A 492 -32.24 -23.25 1.76
C PHE A 492 -32.51 -24.52 0.92
N ALA A 493 -33.74 -25.03 0.93
CA ALA A 493 -34.17 -26.16 0.11
C ALA A 493 -34.01 -25.90 -1.40
N ILE A 494 -34.32 -24.70 -1.86
CA ILE A 494 -34.04 -24.28 -3.26
C ILE A 494 -32.55 -24.40 -3.57
N GLY A 495 -31.67 -23.90 -2.69
CA GLY A 495 -30.22 -24.00 -2.86
C GLY A 495 -29.74 -25.44 -3.00
N GLN A 496 -30.24 -26.33 -2.13
CA GLN A 496 -29.94 -27.77 -2.14
C GLN A 496 -30.38 -28.44 -3.45
N LEU A 497 -31.59 -28.15 -3.93
CA LEU A 497 -32.08 -28.66 -5.22
C LEU A 497 -31.22 -28.18 -6.39
N VAL A 498 -30.86 -26.90 -6.42
CA VAL A 498 -30.00 -26.34 -7.48
C VAL A 498 -28.62 -27.01 -7.47
N SER A 499 -28.02 -27.19 -6.30
CA SER A 499 -26.75 -27.91 -6.13
C SER A 499 -26.84 -29.34 -6.66
N TYR A 500 -27.91 -30.04 -6.28
CA TYR A 500 -28.19 -31.40 -6.74
C TYR A 500 -28.34 -31.49 -8.26
N PHE A 501 -29.15 -30.63 -8.88
CA PHE A 501 -29.32 -30.62 -10.34
C PHE A 501 -27.99 -30.39 -11.08
N ILE A 502 -27.17 -29.43 -10.62
CA ILE A 502 -25.87 -29.15 -11.25
C ILE A 502 -24.93 -30.36 -11.12
N SER A 503 -24.99 -31.07 -10.00
CA SER A 503 -24.22 -32.30 -9.78
C SER A 503 -24.59 -33.46 -10.72
N LYS A 504 -25.74 -33.40 -11.41
CA LYS A 504 -26.14 -34.40 -12.43
C LYS A 504 -25.58 -34.11 -13.83
N SER A 505 -24.93 -32.98 -14.04
CA SER A 505 -24.34 -32.67 -15.34
C SER A 505 -23.20 -33.64 -15.69
N LYS A 506 -23.34 -34.40 -16.78
CA LYS A 506 -22.30 -35.33 -17.28
C LYS A 506 -21.10 -34.65 -17.96
N GLY A 507 -21.09 -33.32 -18.05
CA GLY A 507 -20.01 -32.59 -18.70
C GLY A 507 -18.73 -32.54 -17.85
N LEU A 508 -17.57 -32.47 -18.52
CA LEU A 508 -16.24 -32.36 -17.87
C LEU A 508 -16.15 -31.14 -16.93
N LYS A 509 -16.81 -30.03 -17.28
CA LYS A 509 -16.96 -28.85 -16.41
C LYS A 509 -18.40 -28.70 -15.96
N ARG A 510 -18.61 -28.54 -14.65
CA ARG A 510 -19.94 -28.30 -14.09
C ARG A 510 -20.49 -26.94 -14.56
N PRO A 511 -21.77 -26.85 -14.96
CA PRO A 511 -22.34 -25.64 -15.54
C PRO A 511 -22.79 -24.64 -14.46
N TYR A 512 -21.86 -24.11 -13.65
CA TYR A 512 -22.18 -23.21 -12.53
C TYR A 512 -22.83 -21.88 -12.96
N HIS A 513 -22.72 -21.49 -14.23
CA HIS A 513 -23.49 -20.36 -14.79
C HIS A 513 -25.01 -20.54 -14.66
N LEU A 514 -25.51 -21.78 -14.51
CA LEU A 514 -26.93 -22.07 -14.28
C LEU A 514 -27.41 -21.69 -12.87
N VAL A 515 -26.52 -21.39 -11.93
CA VAL A 515 -26.88 -20.91 -10.59
C VAL A 515 -27.35 -19.45 -10.63
N ARG A 516 -26.87 -18.66 -11.61
CA ARG A 516 -27.12 -17.22 -11.74
C ARG A 516 -28.58 -16.80 -11.53
N PRO A 517 -29.59 -17.43 -12.15
CA PRO A 517 -30.98 -17.01 -12.02
C PRO A 517 -31.53 -17.18 -10.59
N PHE A 518 -30.90 -18.02 -9.76
CA PHE A 518 -31.33 -18.30 -8.39
C PHE A 518 -30.70 -17.33 -7.39
N ILE A 519 -29.39 -17.08 -7.51
CA ILE A 519 -28.67 -16.21 -6.57
C ILE A 519 -28.80 -14.72 -6.88
N ASN A 520 -29.23 -14.32 -8.08
CA ASN A 520 -29.33 -12.92 -8.48
C ASN A 520 -30.76 -12.35 -8.54
N THR A 521 -31.79 -13.19 -8.40
CA THR A 521 -33.19 -12.75 -8.46
C THR A 521 -33.72 -12.33 -7.10
N ASN A 522 -34.67 -11.41 -7.09
CA ASN A 522 -35.49 -11.06 -5.93
C ASN A 522 -36.96 -11.49 -6.13
N ASN A 523 -37.24 -12.28 -7.16
CA ASN A 523 -38.58 -12.70 -7.54
C ASN A 523 -38.70 -14.24 -7.45
N ASN A 524 -39.62 -14.71 -6.59
CA ASN A 524 -39.86 -16.12 -6.37
C ASN A 524 -40.42 -16.87 -7.58
N GLU A 525 -41.27 -16.23 -8.38
CA GLU A 525 -41.81 -16.84 -9.62
C GLU A 525 -40.69 -17.11 -10.62
N VAL A 526 -39.69 -16.24 -10.68
CA VAL A 526 -38.49 -16.48 -11.49
C VAL A 526 -37.72 -17.69 -10.97
N ILE A 527 -37.64 -17.87 -9.64
CA ILE A 527 -36.99 -19.05 -9.04
C ILE A 527 -37.75 -20.33 -9.44
N LYS A 528 -39.06 -20.40 -9.20
CA LYS A 528 -39.90 -21.58 -9.53
C LYS A 528 -39.81 -21.94 -11.01
N ASN A 529 -39.89 -20.95 -11.90
CA ASN A 529 -39.77 -21.16 -13.34
C ASN A 529 -38.39 -21.70 -13.75
N ASN A 530 -37.30 -21.18 -13.17
CA ASN A 530 -35.96 -21.70 -13.45
C ASN A 530 -35.72 -23.08 -12.84
N LEU A 531 -36.30 -23.38 -11.68
CA LEU A 531 -36.24 -24.70 -11.07
C LEU A 531 -36.93 -25.76 -11.96
N SER A 532 -38.11 -25.44 -12.51
CA SER A 532 -38.82 -26.28 -13.48
C SER A 532 -37.98 -26.52 -14.75
N LYS A 533 -37.27 -25.51 -15.23
CA LYS A 533 -36.33 -25.65 -16.36
C LYS A 533 -35.17 -26.60 -16.03
N LEU A 534 -34.59 -26.51 -14.83
CA LEU A 534 -33.55 -27.45 -14.39
C LEU A 534 -34.09 -28.87 -14.28
N TYR A 535 -35.29 -29.05 -13.72
CA TYR A 535 -35.95 -30.35 -13.63
C TYR A 535 -36.09 -30.99 -15.02
N LYS A 536 -36.70 -30.28 -15.99
CA LYS A 536 -36.85 -30.77 -17.38
C LYS A 536 -35.51 -31.06 -18.04
N LYS A 537 -34.47 -30.29 -17.71
CA LYS A 537 -33.13 -30.47 -18.27
C LYS A 537 -32.46 -31.75 -17.78
N TYR A 538 -32.66 -32.14 -16.51
CA TYR A 538 -31.98 -33.29 -15.90
C TYR A 538 -32.88 -34.51 -15.69
N SER A 539 -34.16 -34.45 -16.08
CA SER A 539 -35.15 -35.53 -15.91
C SER A 539 -34.78 -36.84 -16.63
N TYR A 540 -33.81 -36.80 -17.55
CA TYR A 540 -33.27 -37.98 -18.23
C TYR A 540 -32.40 -38.87 -17.32
N ASP A 541 -31.92 -38.36 -16.17
CA ASP A 541 -31.08 -39.12 -15.25
C ASP A 541 -31.95 -40.01 -14.34
N PRO A 542 -31.91 -41.35 -14.46
CA PRO A 542 -32.70 -42.23 -13.60
C PRO A 542 -32.31 -42.11 -12.12
N LYS A 543 -31.08 -41.69 -11.81
CA LYS A 543 -30.61 -41.45 -10.43
C LYS A 543 -31.16 -40.14 -9.84
N LEU A 544 -31.96 -39.39 -10.58
CA LEU A 544 -32.59 -38.16 -10.09
C LEU A 544 -33.66 -38.45 -9.04
N TYR A 545 -34.40 -39.55 -9.18
CA TYR A 545 -35.65 -39.83 -8.46
C TYR A 545 -35.49 -40.51 -7.10
N SER A 546 -34.44 -40.20 -6.34
CA SER A 546 -34.32 -40.71 -4.97
C SER A 546 -35.52 -40.26 -4.11
N PRO A 547 -35.95 -41.04 -3.10
CA PRO A 547 -37.04 -40.65 -2.20
C PRO A 547 -36.83 -39.25 -1.61
N ARG A 548 -35.61 -38.96 -1.17
CA ARG A 548 -35.20 -37.66 -0.64
C ARG A 548 -35.34 -36.51 -1.62
N PHE A 549 -34.94 -36.71 -2.89
CA PHE A 549 -35.15 -35.70 -3.91
C PHE A 549 -36.64 -35.44 -4.13
N ARG A 550 -37.47 -36.49 -4.22
CA ARG A 550 -38.92 -36.34 -4.40
C ARG A 550 -39.56 -35.57 -3.25
N ASN A 551 -39.21 -35.91 -2.00
CA ASN A 551 -39.67 -35.19 -0.82
C ASN A 551 -39.27 -33.71 -0.87
N LEU A 552 -37.98 -33.42 -1.09
CA LEU A 552 -37.49 -32.03 -1.15
C LEU A 552 -38.14 -31.23 -2.28
N TYR A 553 -38.28 -31.81 -3.46
CA TYR A 553 -38.88 -31.15 -4.62
C TYR A 553 -40.37 -30.91 -4.41
N ALA A 554 -41.12 -31.88 -3.86
CA ALA A 554 -42.53 -31.73 -3.54
C ALA A 554 -42.77 -30.62 -2.51
N MET A 555 -41.97 -30.58 -1.43
CA MET A 555 -42.02 -29.53 -0.41
C MET A 555 -41.80 -28.13 -0.98
N VAL A 556 -40.82 -27.96 -1.87
CA VAL A 556 -40.54 -26.67 -2.51
C VAL A 556 -41.65 -26.24 -3.47
N LEU A 557 -42.34 -27.18 -4.12
CA LEU A 557 -43.46 -26.84 -5.00
C LEU A 557 -44.73 -26.44 -4.23
N SER A 558 -44.96 -27.02 -3.05
CA SER A 558 -46.15 -26.76 -2.23
C SER A 558 -46.05 -25.49 -1.38
N TYR A 559 -44.84 -24.98 -1.14
CA TYR A 559 -44.64 -23.79 -0.31
C TYR A 559 -44.78 -22.47 -1.09
N THR A 560 -45.33 -21.46 -0.42
CA THR A 560 -45.41 -20.07 -0.91
C THR A 560 -44.78 -19.16 0.14
N PRO A 561 -43.66 -18.49 -0.18
CA PRO A 561 -42.97 -17.65 0.79
C PRO A 561 -43.73 -16.35 1.07
N GLU A 562 -43.62 -15.88 2.31
CA GLU A 562 -44.30 -14.67 2.78
C GLU A 562 -43.42 -13.41 2.63
N ASN A 563 -42.10 -13.57 2.77
CA ASN A 563 -41.14 -12.47 2.74
C ASN A 563 -40.38 -12.39 1.41
N LYS A 564 -39.52 -11.37 1.32
CA LYS A 564 -38.60 -11.19 0.19
C LYS A 564 -37.63 -12.36 0.09
N VAL A 565 -37.17 -12.62 -1.13
CA VAL A 565 -36.19 -13.66 -1.42
C VAL A 565 -34.96 -13.55 -0.53
N ASN A 566 -34.69 -14.60 0.25
CA ASN A 566 -33.50 -14.69 1.07
C ASN A 566 -32.35 -15.32 0.28
N GLN A 567 -31.57 -14.48 -0.41
CA GLN A 567 -30.41 -14.93 -1.20
C GLN A 567 -29.31 -15.57 -0.34
N ASP A 568 -29.16 -15.16 0.93
CA ASP A 568 -28.19 -15.77 1.83
C ASP A 568 -28.53 -17.25 2.07
N MET A 569 -29.82 -17.58 2.27
CA MET A 569 -30.27 -18.97 2.44
C MET A 569 -30.14 -19.80 1.17
N ILE A 570 -30.43 -19.24 -0.01
CA ILE A 570 -30.18 -19.93 -1.30
C ILE A 570 -28.70 -20.25 -1.45
N MET A 571 -27.80 -19.29 -1.16
CA MET A 571 -26.36 -19.52 -1.22
C MET A 571 -25.89 -20.55 -0.18
N ALA A 572 -26.40 -20.48 1.06
CA ALA A 572 -26.11 -21.45 2.12
C ALA A 572 -26.51 -22.86 1.68
N GLY A 573 -27.76 -23.05 1.24
CA GLY A 573 -28.25 -24.33 0.76
C GLY A 573 -27.48 -24.86 -0.44
N PHE A 574 -27.04 -23.98 -1.34
CA PHE A 574 -26.23 -24.38 -2.50
C PHE A 574 -24.81 -24.84 -2.14
N LEU A 575 -24.17 -24.16 -1.19
CA LEU A 575 -22.77 -24.40 -0.80
C LEU A 575 -22.63 -25.50 0.26
N HIS A 576 -23.68 -25.75 1.05
CA HIS A 576 -23.68 -26.81 2.05
C HIS A 576 -23.66 -28.21 1.40
N SER A 577 -23.16 -29.22 2.12
CA SER A 577 -23.33 -30.63 1.73
C SER A 577 -24.79 -30.96 1.42
N SER A 578 -25.00 -31.77 0.36
CA SER A 578 -26.34 -32.11 -0.13
C SER A 578 -27.01 -33.16 0.75
N LEU A 579 -28.16 -32.81 1.35
CA LEU A 579 -28.98 -33.73 2.14
C LEU A 579 -29.50 -34.92 1.29
N ILE A 580 -29.63 -34.72 -0.02
CA ILE A 580 -30.06 -35.77 -0.96
C ILE A 580 -29.01 -36.90 -1.08
N TYR A 581 -27.73 -36.61 -0.80
CA TYR A 581 -26.62 -37.56 -0.92
C TYR A 581 -26.15 -38.17 0.39
N GLU A 582 -26.75 -37.83 1.54
CA GLU A 582 -26.38 -38.49 2.81
C GLU A 582 -26.68 -40.01 2.70
N SER A 583 -25.95 -40.89 3.38
CA SER A 583 -26.34 -42.30 3.49
C SER A 583 -27.43 -42.43 4.56
N ASN A 584 -28.29 -43.45 4.50
CA ASN A 584 -29.11 -43.81 5.67
C ASN A 584 -28.20 -44.45 6.73
N GLU A 585 -28.42 -44.21 8.03
CA GLU A 585 -27.67 -44.90 9.09
C GLU A 585 -27.83 -46.43 8.99
N ASP A 586 -29.00 -46.90 8.52
CA ASP A 586 -29.27 -48.32 8.27
C ASP A 586 -28.42 -48.89 7.12
N GLU A 587 -28.14 -48.12 6.06
CA GLU A 587 -27.23 -48.54 4.97
C GLU A 587 -25.77 -48.69 5.44
N ILE A 588 -25.36 -47.96 6.49
CA ILE A 588 -24.01 -48.08 7.05
C ILE A 588 -23.91 -49.35 7.90
N ILE A 589 -24.95 -49.67 8.67
CA ILE A 589 -25.00 -50.89 9.51
C ILE A 589 -25.10 -52.14 8.63
N GLU A 590 -25.92 -52.13 7.57
CA GLU A 590 -26.06 -53.25 6.63
C GLU A 590 -24.73 -53.52 5.88
N ASN A 591 -23.98 -52.47 5.51
CA ASN A 591 -22.66 -52.63 4.88
C ASN A 591 -21.57 -53.10 5.87
N MET A 592 -21.70 -52.81 7.17
CA MET A 592 -20.81 -53.33 8.21
C MET A 592 -21.10 -54.80 8.54
N GLU A 593 -22.37 -55.24 8.49
CA GLU A 593 -22.73 -56.65 8.69
C GLU A 593 -22.36 -57.54 7.50
N VAL A 594 -22.40 -57.01 6.27
CA VAL A 594 -21.96 -57.75 5.06
C VAL A 594 -20.44 -57.91 4.99
N GLN A 595 -19.65 -56.96 5.53
CA GLN A 595 -18.18 -57.09 5.60
C GLN A 595 -17.67 -57.93 6.79
N GLY A 596 -18.55 -58.35 7.70
CA GLY A 596 -18.23 -59.23 8.83
C GLY A 596 -18.39 -60.73 8.55
N ASN A 597 -18.86 -61.10 7.36
CA ASN A 597 -19.16 -62.49 6.95
C ASN A 597 -18.47 -62.92 5.63
N GLU A 598 -17.34 -62.29 5.26
CA GLU A 598 -16.40 -62.79 4.25
C GLU A 598 -15.03 -63.13 4.84
#